data_AF-A0AAJ2ESI2-F1
#
_entry.id   AF-A0AAJ2ESI2-F1
#
_cell.length_a   1.000
_cell.length_b   1.000
_cell.length_c   1.000
_cell.angle_alpha   90.00
_cell.angle_beta   90.00
_cell.angle_gamma   90.00
#
_symmetry.space_group_name_H-M   'P 1'
#
loop_
_entity.id
_entity.type
_entity.pdbx_description
1 polymer ?
#
loop_
_entity_poly.entity_id
_entity_poly.type
_entity_poly.pdbx_seq_one_letter_code
_entity_poly.pdbx_strand_id
1 'polypeptide(L)'
;MQSSLSRSSQISSKSILAKSLRGSKGSLSVHLREVDLLISSRHPTVTSVSSSFVEAVKQNAGFSHVEWDKKVTVPMLRLDDLIEKYGVPAFIKIDVEGAEAAVLSGLSQPIDLIAFEYIPAMPSVAHEAIAKLVSIGDYRFNRVEGETHRFVSQGWKTGSQMLTELAAMPADARSGDVYARIDRR
;
A
#
# COMPACT_ATOMS: atom_id res chain seq x y z
N MET A 1 -3.62 12.53 41.24
CA MET A 1 -2.51 12.38 40.27
C MET A 1 -2.57 10.97 39.71
N GLN A 2 -3.29 10.77 38.62
CA GLN A 2 -3.36 9.48 37.93
C GLN A 2 -2.48 9.53 36.69
N SER A 3 -1.58 8.57 36.61
CA SER A 3 -0.69 8.27 35.49
C SER A 3 -1.50 7.75 34.29
N SER A 4 -1.40 8.39 33.13
CA SER A 4 -1.92 7.85 31.87
C SER A 4 -0.78 7.33 30.98
N LEU A 5 -0.54 6.03 31.12
CA LEU A 5 -0.36 5.03 30.06
C LEU A 5 0.25 5.47 28.71
N SER A 6 1.50 5.05 28.52
CA SER A 6 2.11 4.48 27.30
C SER A 6 1.26 4.51 26.03
N ARG A 7 1.61 5.39 25.08
CA ARG A 7 1.18 5.28 23.67
C ARG A 7 2.02 4.20 22.97
N SER A 8 1.45 3.00 22.85
CA SER A 8 1.98 1.99 21.94
C SER A 8 1.82 2.46 20.50
N SER A 9 2.93 2.58 19.76
CA SER A 9 2.94 2.61 18.30
C SER A 9 2.38 1.26 17.80
N GLN A 10 1.11 1.22 17.44
CA GLN A 10 0.48 0.02 16.89
C GLN A 10 0.99 -0.19 15.47
N ILE A 11 1.91 -1.14 15.31
CA ILE A 11 2.32 -1.70 14.03
C ILE A 11 1.35 -2.86 13.75
N SER A 12 0.62 -2.79 12.64
CA SER A 12 -0.21 -3.91 12.18
C SER A 12 0.72 -5.07 11.81
N SER A 13 0.58 -6.19 12.51
CA SER A 13 1.44 -7.36 12.31
C SER A 13 1.01 -8.12 11.04
N LYS A 14 1.73 -7.95 9.93
CA LYS A 14 1.45 -8.65 8.66
C LYS A 14 2.62 -9.47 8.16
N SER A 15 2.54 -10.80 8.29
CA SER A 15 3.56 -11.72 7.78
C SER A 15 3.55 -11.79 6.24
N ILE A 16 4.64 -11.42 5.58
CA ILE A 16 4.86 -11.66 4.14
C ILE A 16 5.44 -13.08 3.98
N LEU A 17 4.66 -14.00 3.40
CA LEU A 17 5.09 -15.35 3.04
C LEU A 17 5.67 -15.36 1.62
N ALA A 18 6.98 -15.20 1.49
CA ALA A 18 7.68 -15.47 0.24
C ALA A 18 7.91 -16.99 0.10
N LYS A 19 6.96 -17.70 -0.52
CA LYS A 19 7.21 -19.09 -0.97
C LYS A 19 7.85 -19.06 -2.36
N SER A 20 9.06 -19.62 -2.44
CA SER A 20 9.76 -19.93 -3.70
C SER A 20 8.85 -20.76 -4.61
N LEU A 21 8.45 -20.20 -5.76
CA LEU A 21 7.72 -20.92 -6.80
C LEU A 21 8.72 -21.74 -7.62
N ARG A 22 8.82 -23.03 -7.32
CA ARG A 22 9.43 -24.02 -8.22
C ARG A 22 8.35 -24.62 -9.12
N GLY A 23 8.37 -24.21 -10.39
CA GLY A 23 8.05 -25.01 -11.58
C GLY A 23 6.60 -25.42 -11.87
N SER A 24 6.03 -24.82 -12.92
CA SER A 24 5.20 -25.55 -13.90
C SER A 24 5.31 -24.87 -15.26
N LYS A 25 5.66 -25.65 -16.30
CA LYS A 25 5.96 -25.20 -17.66
C LYS A 25 4.75 -24.55 -18.34
N GLY A 26 4.88 -23.25 -18.58
CA GLY A 26 4.13 -22.46 -19.56
C GLY A 26 4.99 -21.24 -19.85
N SER A 27 5.67 -21.23 -21.00
CA SER A 27 6.61 -20.17 -21.36
C SER A 27 5.85 -18.93 -21.82
N LEU A 28 5.33 -18.15 -20.87
CA LEU A 28 5.17 -16.71 -21.08
C LEU A 28 6.56 -16.11 -20.85
N SER A 29 7.25 -15.73 -21.93
CA SER A 29 8.48 -14.95 -21.86
C SER A 29 8.14 -13.52 -21.44
N VAL A 30 7.78 -13.35 -20.16
CA VAL A 30 7.68 -12.01 -19.57
C VAL A 30 9.10 -11.59 -19.24
N HIS A 31 9.57 -10.49 -19.83
CA HIS A 31 10.75 -9.79 -19.32
C HIS A 31 10.39 -9.20 -17.97
N LEU A 32 10.55 -10.01 -16.93
CA LEU A 32 10.32 -9.60 -15.55
C LEU A 32 11.32 -8.49 -15.24
N ARG A 33 10.80 -7.32 -14.88
CA ARG A 33 11.63 -6.28 -14.30
C ARG A 33 12.10 -6.81 -12.95
N GLU A 34 13.32 -6.51 -12.57
CA GLU A 34 13.84 -6.86 -11.24
C GLU A 34 13.72 -5.66 -10.30
N VAL A 35 13.53 -5.93 -9.01
CA VAL A 35 13.49 -4.91 -7.96
C VAL A 35 14.26 -5.40 -6.73
N ASP A 36 14.92 -4.48 -6.05
CA ASP A 36 15.57 -4.76 -4.77
C ASP A 36 14.54 -4.75 -3.64
N LEU A 37 14.39 -5.89 -2.96
CA LEU A 37 13.61 -6.03 -1.75
C LEU A 37 14.51 -5.81 -0.53
N LEU A 38 14.23 -4.76 0.23
CA LEU A 38 14.91 -4.45 1.49
C LEU A 38 14.20 -5.23 2.60
N ILE A 39 14.89 -6.18 3.21
CA ILE A 39 14.32 -7.12 4.17
C ILE A 39 14.71 -6.69 5.59
N SER A 40 13.72 -6.57 6.47
CA SER A 40 13.93 -6.56 7.91
C SER A 40 13.64 -7.95 8.48
N SER A 41 14.68 -8.74 8.72
CA SER A 41 14.50 -10.13 9.18
C SER A 41 13.78 -10.23 10.53
N ARG A 42 13.91 -9.21 11.38
CA ARG A 42 13.28 -9.15 12.71
C ARG A 42 11.90 -8.47 12.70
N HIS A 43 11.59 -7.69 11.66
CA HIS A 43 10.32 -7.01 11.49
C HIS A 43 9.82 -7.26 10.06
N PRO A 44 9.50 -8.52 9.70
CA PRO A 44 9.25 -8.91 8.31
C PRO A 44 8.07 -8.15 7.68
N THR A 45 7.18 -7.61 8.52
CA THR A 45 5.99 -6.85 8.12
C THR A 45 6.34 -5.51 7.48
N VAL A 46 7.55 -4.97 7.72
CA VAL A 46 8.01 -3.69 7.12
C VAL A 46 9.12 -3.91 6.08
N THR A 47 9.21 -5.13 5.54
CA THR A 47 10.04 -5.42 4.36
C THR A 47 9.44 -4.68 3.16
N SER A 48 10.26 -3.89 2.46
CA SER A 48 9.76 -2.98 1.43
C SER A 48 10.72 -2.89 0.24
N VAL A 49 10.17 -2.60 -0.94
CA VAL A 49 10.94 -2.22 -2.14
C VAL A 49 11.18 -0.70 -2.22
N SER A 50 10.61 0.07 -1.28
CA SER A 50 10.66 1.52 -1.25
C SER A 50 11.76 2.01 -0.30
N SER A 51 12.85 2.54 -0.84
CA SER A 51 13.93 3.12 -0.02
C SER A 51 13.45 4.35 0.76
N SER A 52 12.56 5.17 0.19
CA SER A 52 12.00 6.34 0.86
C SER A 52 11.10 5.95 2.04
N PHE A 53 10.38 4.82 1.94
CA PHE A 53 9.68 4.25 3.09
C PHE A 53 10.64 3.87 4.21
N VAL A 54 11.70 3.12 3.88
CA VAL A 54 12.71 2.72 4.87
C VAL A 54 13.34 3.93 5.57
N GLU A 55 13.62 5.00 4.82
CA GLU A 55 14.13 6.26 5.36
C GLU A 55 13.11 6.96 6.26
N ALA A 56 11.86 7.11 5.82
CA ALA A 56 10.80 7.75 6.59
C ALA A 56 10.50 7.00 7.90
N VAL A 57 10.46 5.67 7.84
CA VAL A 57 10.19 4.83 9.01
C VAL A 57 11.33 4.90 10.03
N LYS A 58 12.60 4.92 9.60
CA LYS A 58 13.74 5.08 10.51
C LYS A 58 13.69 6.38 11.34
N GLN A 59 13.10 7.44 10.79
CA GLN A 59 12.96 8.72 11.50
C GLN A 59 11.80 8.73 12.50
N ASN A 60 10.94 7.71 12.48
CA ASN A 60 9.81 7.61 13.39
C ASN A 60 10.24 6.92 14.70
N ALA A 61 9.98 7.56 15.85
CA ALA A 61 10.45 7.09 17.15
C ALA A 61 10.05 5.64 17.46
N GLY A 62 8.84 5.24 17.03
CA GLY A 62 8.32 3.87 17.18
C GLY A 62 9.05 2.80 16.38
N PHE A 63 9.89 3.19 15.42
CA PHE A 63 10.61 2.28 14.52
C PHE A 63 12.12 2.53 14.49
N SER A 64 12.63 3.37 15.38
CA SER A 64 14.06 3.67 15.53
C SER A 64 14.95 2.44 15.78
N HIS A 65 14.35 1.33 16.21
CA HIS A 65 15.00 0.03 16.46
C HIS A 65 14.87 -0.97 15.30
N VAL A 66 14.20 -0.59 14.20
CA VAL A 66 14.02 -1.46 13.04
C VAL A 66 15.22 -1.35 12.10
N GLU A 67 15.79 -2.51 11.79
CA GLU A 67 16.91 -2.65 10.85
C GLU A 67 16.47 -3.42 9.61
N TRP A 68 16.89 -2.95 8.44
CA TRP A 68 16.80 -3.68 7.17
C TRP A 68 18.17 -4.29 6.90
N ASP A 69 18.34 -5.53 7.34
CA ASP A 69 19.62 -6.23 7.43
C ASP A 69 20.02 -6.95 6.14
N LYS A 70 19.10 -7.08 5.18
CA LYS A 70 19.31 -7.81 3.93
C LYS A 70 18.70 -7.09 2.74
N LYS A 71 19.29 -7.35 1.57
CA LYS A 71 18.77 -6.94 0.27
C LYS A 71 18.77 -8.14 -0.68
N VAL A 72 17.65 -8.40 -1.33
CA VAL A 72 17.53 -9.46 -2.33
C VAL A 72 16.85 -8.90 -3.57
N THR A 73 17.42 -9.16 -4.74
CA THR A 73 16.82 -8.81 -6.01
C THR A 73 15.80 -9.88 -6.41
N VAL A 74 14.56 -9.47 -6.68
CA VAL A 74 13.44 -10.36 -7.00
C VAL A 74 12.75 -9.93 -8.29
N PRO A 75 12.14 -10.86 -9.05
CA PRO A 75 11.30 -10.49 -10.18
C PRO A 75 10.07 -9.72 -9.71
N MET A 76 9.69 -8.70 -10.47
CA MET A 76 8.53 -7.84 -10.29
C MET A 76 7.49 -8.16 -11.38
N LEU A 77 6.25 -8.35 -10.94
CA LEU A 77 5.08 -8.53 -11.81
C LEU A 77 4.21 -7.28 -11.80
N ARG A 78 3.52 -7.01 -12.90
CA ARG A 78 2.48 -5.97 -12.96
C ARG A 78 1.14 -6.56 -12.56
N LEU A 79 0.23 -5.71 -12.07
CA LEU A 79 -1.16 -6.12 -11.81
C LEU A 79 -1.83 -6.62 -13.09
N ASP A 80 -1.56 -5.99 -14.23
CA ASP A 80 -2.04 -6.46 -15.55
C ASP A 80 -1.64 -7.92 -15.83
N ASP A 81 -0.40 -8.32 -15.54
CA ASP A 81 0.08 -9.69 -15.78
C ASP A 81 -0.68 -10.71 -14.91
N LEU A 82 -1.01 -10.30 -13.67
CA LEU A 82 -1.82 -11.12 -12.77
C LEU A 82 -3.28 -11.22 -13.24
N ILE A 83 -3.84 -10.11 -13.75
CA ILE A 83 -5.19 -10.07 -14.29
C ILE A 83 -5.30 -10.93 -15.56
N GLU A 84 -4.33 -10.86 -16.47
CA GLU A 84 -4.30 -11.70 -17.67
C GLU A 84 -4.31 -13.19 -17.30
N LYS A 85 -3.54 -13.56 -16.27
CA LYS A 85 -3.39 -14.95 -15.85
C LYS A 85 -4.59 -15.48 -15.06
N TYR A 86 -5.16 -14.68 -14.16
CA TYR A 86 -6.15 -15.15 -13.17
C TYR A 86 -7.55 -14.54 -13.35
N GLY A 87 -7.72 -13.63 -14.31
CA GLY A 87 -8.95 -12.87 -14.50
C GLY A 87 -9.02 -11.61 -13.66
N VAL A 88 -10.05 -10.80 -13.92
CA VAL A 88 -10.26 -9.52 -13.23
C VAL A 88 -10.82 -9.78 -11.82
N PRO A 89 -10.11 -9.37 -10.75
CA PRO A 89 -10.62 -9.52 -9.40
C PRO A 89 -11.74 -8.52 -9.12
N ALA A 90 -12.70 -8.90 -8.27
CA ALA A 90 -13.70 -7.96 -7.76
C ALA A 90 -13.11 -7.00 -6.70
N PHE A 91 -12.03 -7.41 -6.03
CA PHE A 91 -11.39 -6.63 -4.98
C PHE A 91 -9.87 -6.85 -4.95
N ILE A 92 -9.10 -5.78 -4.74
CA ILE A 92 -7.66 -5.84 -4.48
C ILE A 92 -7.35 -5.05 -3.20
N LYS A 93 -6.61 -5.66 -2.26
CA LYS A 93 -5.93 -4.95 -1.18
C LYS A 93 -4.44 -4.82 -1.52
N ILE A 94 -3.93 -3.60 -1.46
CA ILE A 94 -2.52 -3.26 -1.64
C ILE A 94 -1.99 -2.77 -0.31
N ASP A 95 -0.88 -3.37 0.13
CA ASP A 95 -0.33 -3.23 1.48
C ASP A 95 1.15 -3.59 1.36
N VAL A 96 1.93 -2.66 0.79
CA VAL A 96 3.29 -2.94 0.32
C VAL A 96 4.29 -1.91 0.86
N GLU A 97 3.92 -1.27 1.96
CA GLU A 97 4.81 -0.48 2.81
C GLU A 97 5.55 0.58 1.98
N GLY A 98 4.78 1.48 1.37
CA GLY A 98 5.27 2.65 0.64
C GLY A 98 5.54 2.44 -0.85
N ALA A 99 5.03 1.36 -1.44
CA ALA A 99 5.11 1.07 -2.89
C ALA A 99 3.72 0.99 -3.56
N GLU A 100 2.67 1.48 -2.90
CA GLU A 100 1.28 1.37 -3.36
C GLU A 100 1.08 2.00 -4.75
N ALA A 101 1.63 3.19 -4.96
CA ALA A 101 1.58 3.89 -6.24
C ALA A 101 2.28 3.11 -7.36
N ALA A 102 3.43 2.49 -7.06
CA ALA A 102 4.18 1.69 -8.03
C ALA A 102 3.40 0.43 -8.43
N VAL A 103 2.76 -0.25 -7.47
CA VAL A 103 1.87 -1.38 -7.77
C VAL A 103 0.70 -0.95 -8.66
N LEU A 104 0.04 0.16 -8.33
CA LEU A 104 -1.08 0.71 -9.10
C LEU A 104 -0.68 1.19 -10.50
N SER A 105 0.57 1.64 -10.70
CA SER A 105 1.07 2.01 -12.02
C SER A 105 1.03 0.85 -13.03
N GLY A 106 1.10 -0.39 -12.51
CA GLY A 106 0.99 -1.62 -13.29
C GLY A 106 -0.43 -2.03 -13.67
N LEU A 107 -1.45 -1.24 -13.32
CA LEU A 107 -2.86 -1.48 -13.64
C LEU A 107 -3.31 -0.60 -14.82
N SER A 108 -3.85 -1.22 -15.87
CA SER A 108 -4.31 -0.55 -17.09
C SER A 108 -5.84 -0.42 -17.19
N GLN A 109 -6.60 -1.16 -16.38
CA GLN A 109 -8.06 -1.21 -16.43
C GLN A 109 -8.69 -1.03 -15.04
N PRO A 110 -9.95 -0.55 -14.95
CA PRO A 110 -10.68 -0.45 -13.69
C PRO A 110 -10.84 -1.80 -12.97
N ILE A 111 -10.86 -1.74 -11.64
CA ILE A 111 -11.22 -2.81 -10.72
C ILE A 111 -12.36 -2.29 -9.85
N ASP A 112 -13.32 -3.17 -9.52
CA ASP A 112 -14.57 -2.75 -8.86
C ASP A 112 -14.32 -2.07 -7.51
N LEU A 113 -13.41 -2.63 -6.72
CA LEU A 113 -13.00 -2.09 -5.44
C LEU A 113 -11.50 -2.30 -5.20
N ILE A 114 -10.80 -1.24 -4.81
CA ILE A 114 -9.39 -1.30 -4.42
C ILE A 114 -9.26 -0.69 -3.02
N ALA A 115 -8.46 -1.31 -2.17
CA ALA A 115 -7.99 -0.70 -0.93
C ALA A 115 -6.46 -0.61 -0.96
N PHE A 116 -5.90 0.53 -0.55
CA PHE A 116 -4.46 0.70 -0.41
C PHE A 116 -4.13 1.48 0.86
N GLU A 117 -2.98 1.16 1.47
CA GLU A 117 -2.55 1.83 2.69
C GLU A 117 -2.16 3.29 2.41
N TYR A 118 -2.50 4.18 3.34
CA TYR A 118 -1.95 5.52 3.41
C TYR A 118 -1.19 5.71 4.72
N ILE A 119 -0.03 6.35 4.63
CA ILE A 119 0.80 6.72 5.77
C ILE A 119 0.92 8.25 5.76
N PRO A 120 0.44 8.97 6.79
CA PRO A 120 0.48 10.43 6.82
C PRO A 120 1.89 11.03 6.66
N ALA A 121 2.93 10.32 7.09
CA ALA A 121 4.33 10.70 6.87
C ALA A 121 4.81 10.57 5.41
N MET A 122 4.04 9.91 4.54
CA MET A 122 4.35 9.69 3.11
C MET A 122 3.17 10.09 2.21
N PRO A 123 2.74 11.36 2.22
CA PRO A 123 1.53 11.79 1.52
C PRO A 123 1.63 11.68 -0.01
N SER A 124 2.85 11.70 -0.58
CA SER A 124 3.06 11.57 -2.03
C SER A 124 2.62 10.20 -2.56
N VAL A 125 2.81 9.12 -1.79
CA VAL A 125 2.43 7.77 -2.22
C VAL A 125 0.93 7.66 -2.40
N ALA A 126 0.15 8.14 -1.41
CA ALA A 126 -1.30 8.16 -1.52
C ALA A 126 -1.78 9.11 -2.63
N HIS A 127 -1.08 10.24 -2.83
CA HIS A 127 -1.37 11.17 -3.91
C HIS A 127 -1.26 10.50 -5.29
N GLU A 128 -0.13 9.88 -5.57
CA GLU A 128 0.14 9.20 -6.84
C GLU A 128 -0.80 8.01 -7.07
N ALA A 129 -1.10 7.25 -6.02
CA ALA A 129 -2.08 6.17 -6.04
C ALA A 129 -3.48 6.66 -6.47
N ILE A 130 -3.98 7.73 -5.84
CA ILE A 130 -5.28 8.33 -6.19
C ILE A 130 -5.26 8.87 -7.61
N ALA A 131 -4.21 9.59 -8.00
CA ALA A 131 -4.06 10.13 -9.35
C ALA A 131 -4.11 9.03 -10.42
N LYS A 132 -3.42 7.91 -10.18
CA LYS A 132 -3.44 6.76 -11.08
C LYS A 132 -4.83 6.12 -11.19
N LEU A 133 -5.55 5.98 -10.08
CA LEU A 133 -6.91 5.42 -10.12
C LEU A 133 -7.88 6.34 -10.87
N VAL A 134 -7.81 7.64 -10.61
CA VAL A 134 -8.61 8.65 -11.33
C VAL A 134 -8.29 8.65 -12.83
N SER A 135 -7.05 8.35 -13.24
CA SER A 135 -6.69 8.33 -14.66
C SER A 135 -7.26 7.14 -15.43
N ILE A 136 -7.70 6.08 -14.75
CA ILE A 136 -8.19 4.85 -15.39
C ILE A 136 -9.69 4.63 -15.21
N GLY A 137 -10.38 5.42 -14.39
CA GLY A 137 -11.83 5.33 -14.24
C GLY A 137 -12.42 6.32 -13.24
N ASP A 138 -13.75 6.42 -13.25
CA ASP A 138 -14.51 7.29 -12.36
C ASP A 138 -14.60 6.69 -10.94
N TYR A 139 -13.50 6.78 -10.18
CA TYR A 139 -13.49 6.30 -8.80
C TYR A 139 -14.10 7.30 -7.81
N ARG A 140 -14.67 6.73 -6.75
CA ARG A 140 -15.04 7.43 -5.52
C ARG A 140 -14.28 6.82 -4.35
N PHE A 141 -13.95 7.65 -3.37
CA PHE A 141 -13.00 7.31 -2.32
C PHE A 141 -13.61 7.42 -0.92
N ASN A 142 -13.20 6.55 -0.02
CA ASN A 142 -13.41 6.68 1.42
C ASN A 142 -12.16 6.19 2.13
N ARG A 143 -12.05 6.40 3.44
CA ARG A 143 -10.93 5.85 4.21
C ARG A 143 -11.39 5.18 5.49
N VAL A 144 -10.58 4.24 5.94
CA VAL A 144 -10.64 3.63 7.27
C VAL A 144 -9.38 4.05 8.02
N GLU A 145 -9.52 4.49 9.27
CA GLU A 145 -8.36 4.79 10.11
C GLU A 145 -7.97 3.54 10.91
N GLY A 146 -6.68 3.19 10.87
CA GLY A 146 -6.15 1.97 11.48
C GLY A 146 -7.00 0.74 11.15
N GLU A 147 -7.30 -0.07 12.17
CA GLU A 147 -8.08 -1.30 12.04
C GLU A 147 -9.54 -1.10 12.50
N THR A 148 -10.08 0.13 12.39
CA THR A 148 -11.44 0.43 12.87
C THR A 148 -12.53 -0.24 12.04
N HIS A 149 -12.21 -0.64 10.80
CA HIS A 149 -13.13 -1.25 9.82
C HIS A 149 -14.41 -0.42 9.60
N ARG A 150 -14.31 0.90 9.80
CA ARG A 150 -15.41 1.86 9.64
C ARG A 150 -14.95 2.99 8.74
N PHE A 151 -15.80 3.30 7.77
CA PHE A 151 -15.57 4.46 6.93
C PHE A 151 -15.68 5.75 7.73
N VAL A 152 -14.72 6.63 7.52
CA VAL A 152 -14.66 7.94 8.17
C VAL A 152 -15.76 8.86 7.63
N SER A 153 -16.02 8.81 6.34
CA SER A 153 -17.04 9.65 5.70
C SER A 153 -18.33 8.88 5.49
N GLN A 154 -19.48 9.55 5.70
CA GLN A 154 -20.79 8.98 5.42
C GLN A 154 -20.99 8.68 3.91
N GLY A 155 -20.48 9.56 3.06
CA GLY A 155 -20.50 9.42 1.60
C GLY A 155 -19.11 9.18 1.03
N TRP A 156 -19.07 8.64 -0.18
CA TRP A 156 -17.84 8.51 -0.94
C TRP A 156 -17.47 9.86 -1.60
N LYS A 157 -16.19 10.19 -1.58
CA LYS A 157 -15.60 11.46 -2.02
C LYS A 157 -15.02 11.38 -3.42
N THR A 158 -14.84 12.51 -4.09
CA THR A 158 -14.01 12.60 -5.29
C THR A 158 -12.53 12.40 -4.94
N GLY A 159 -11.69 12.11 -5.95
CA GLY A 159 -10.24 12.04 -5.75
C GLY A 159 -9.67 13.34 -5.17
N SER A 160 -10.09 14.50 -5.69
CA SER A 160 -9.67 15.81 -5.18
C SER A 160 -10.04 16.04 -3.71
N GLN A 161 -11.25 15.66 -3.30
CA GLN A 161 -11.68 15.78 -1.90
C GLN A 161 -10.87 14.87 -0.98
N MET A 162 -10.56 13.64 -1.40
CA MET A 162 -9.72 12.73 -0.62
C MET A 162 -8.27 13.25 -0.51
N LEU A 163 -7.71 13.76 -1.61
CA LEU A 163 -6.37 14.35 -1.60
C LEU A 163 -6.26 15.54 -0.65
N THR A 164 -7.24 16.44 -0.66
CA THR A 164 -7.29 17.56 0.28
C THR A 164 -7.36 17.08 1.74
N GLU A 165 -8.14 16.03 2.01
CA GLU A 165 -8.24 15.46 3.35
C GLU A 165 -6.91 14.86 3.83
N LEU A 166 -6.25 14.05 3.00
CA LEU A 166 -4.97 13.43 3.34
C LEU A 166 -3.86 14.47 3.51
N ALA A 167 -3.83 15.50 2.67
CA ALA A 167 -2.84 16.59 2.76
C ALA A 167 -2.98 17.44 4.03
N ALA A 168 -4.16 17.48 4.64
CA ALA A 168 -4.41 18.20 5.88
C ALA A 168 -4.01 17.41 7.15
N MET A 169 -3.57 16.16 7.01
CA MET A 169 -3.21 15.32 8.15
C MET A 169 -1.83 15.68 8.71
N PRO A 170 -1.66 15.72 10.04
CA PRO A 170 -0.34 15.72 10.67
C PRO A 170 0.46 14.49 10.26
N ALA A 171 1.78 14.63 10.10
CA ALA A 171 2.66 13.51 9.73
C ALA A 171 2.66 12.38 10.77
N ASP A 172 2.34 12.68 12.04
CA ASP A 172 2.23 11.74 13.15
C ASP A 172 0.80 11.21 13.38
N ALA A 173 -0.15 11.54 12.49
CA ALA A 173 -1.49 10.97 12.51
C ALA A 173 -1.46 9.45 12.23
N ARG A 174 -2.56 8.77 12.55
CA ARG A 174 -2.68 7.33 12.33
C ARG A 174 -2.77 7.01 10.84
N SER A 175 -2.05 5.98 10.42
CA SER A 175 -2.22 5.34 9.11
C SER A 175 -3.58 4.66 9.00
N GLY A 176 -3.90 4.20 7.79
CA GLY A 176 -5.10 3.45 7.52
C GLY A 176 -5.19 3.08 6.05
N ASP A 177 -6.40 2.77 5.59
CA ASP A 177 -6.65 2.37 4.21
C ASP A 177 -7.55 3.34 3.49
N VAL A 178 -7.15 3.75 2.29
CA VAL A 178 -8.04 4.38 1.32
C VAL A 178 -8.73 3.27 0.54
N TYR A 179 -10.06 3.32 0.49
CA TYR A 179 -10.90 2.51 -0.37
C TYR A 179 -11.31 3.33 -1.58
N ALA A 180 -11.18 2.75 -2.77
CA ALA A 180 -11.56 3.32 -4.05
C ALA A 180 -12.55 2.38 -4.74
N ARG A 181 -13.77 2.85 -4.99
CA ARG A 181 -14.84 2.11 -5.67
C ARG A 181 -15.11 2.74 -7.03
N ILE A 182 -15.17 1.94 -8.09
CA ILE A 182 -15.55 2.45 -9.41
C ILE A 182 -17.03 2.84 -9.42
N ASP A 183 -17.35 4.02 -9.97
CA ASP A 183 -18.71 4.49 -10.18
C ASP A 183 -19.14 4.09 -11.59
N ARG A 184 -19.80 2.93 -11.71
CA ARG A 184 -20.44 2.51 -12.97
C ARG A 184 -21.79 3.20 -13.08
N ARG A 185 -21.80 4.37 -13.70
CA ARG A 185 -23.03 5.02 -14.14
C ARG A 185 -23.70 4.24 -15.27
#